data_AF-A0A7N0USA8-F1
#
_entry.id   AF-A0A7N0USA8-F1
#
_cell.length_a   1.000
_cell.length_b   1.000
_cell.length_c   1.000
_cell.angle_alpha   90.00
_cell.angle_beta   90.00
_cell.angle_gamma   90.00
#
_symmetry.space_group_name_H-M   'P 1'
#
loop_
_entity.id
_entity.type
_entity.pdbx_description
1 polymer ?
#
loop_
_entity_poly.entity_id
_entity_poly.type
_entity_poly.pdbx_seq_one_letter_code
_entity_poly.pdbx_strand_id
1 'polypeptide(L)'
;MTIFCSSTFGILTSLIAAAAGVQGQVYPSLFITTVLIFLSVLVFNVIGAAMGGASFNPTGTASFYAAGLSTDSLISLSVRFPAQAAGAVGGVLAVKELIPAKYQHMVGGPYLKVDLHTGAIAEGVLTFVISFIVLFIIFRGPRNELLKIWLLAMSTVALIVTGSTFIGPSHKRTGW
;
A
#
# COMPACT_ATOMS: atom_id res chain seq x y z
N MET A 1 -0.14 6.90 9.81
CA MET A 1 1.30 6.87 9.47
C MET A 1 1.57 6.24 8.10
N THR A 2 1.13 5.01 7.84
CA THR A 2 1.29 4.33 6.54
C THR A 2 0.63 5.07 5.37
N ILE A 3 -0.57 5.62 5.56
CA ILE A 3 -1.26 6.43 4.53
C ILE A 3 -0.44 7.66 4.15
N PHE A 4 0.19 8.32 5.11
CA PHE A 4 1.04 9.48 4.83
C PHE A 4 2.24 9.07 3.96
N CYS A 5 2.96 8.02 4.35
CA CYS A 5 4.10 7.52 3.59
C CYS A 5 3.70 7.05 2.20
N SER A 6 2.62 6.27 2.07
CA SER A 6 2.20 5.72 0.78
C SER A 6 1.73 6.80 -0.20
N SER A 7 1.11 7.87 0.30
CA SER A 7 0.76 9.04 -0.50
C SER A 7 1.98 9.76 -1.12
N THR A 8 3.19 9.58 -0.57
CA THR A 8 4.41 10.19 -1.13
C THR A 8 5.09 9.34 -2.19
N PHE A 9 4.75 8.05 -2.35
CA PHE A 9 5.47 7.14 -3.24
C PHE A 9 5.46 7.61 -4.70
N GLY A 10 4.33 8.09 -5.22
CA GLY A 10 4.26 8.61 -6.59
C GLY A 10 5.16 9.83 -6.81
N ILE A 11 5.25 10.73 -5.82
CA ILE A 11 6.13 11.90 -5.87
C ILE A 11 7.60 11.47 -5.80
N LEU A 12 7.94 10.58 -4.86
CA LEU A 12 9.31 10.09 -4.71
C LEU A 12 9.77 9.34 -5.95
N THR A 13 8.91 8.50 -6.54
CA THR A 13 9.20 7.82 -7.80
C THR A 13 9.50 8.83 -8.91
N SER A 14 8.69 9.87 -9.07
CA SER A 14 8.91 10.87 -10.13
C SER A 14 10.20 11.67 -9.92
N LEU A 15 10.52 12.05 -8.68
CA LEU A 15 11.75 12.76 -8.33
C LEU A 15 13.00 11.91 -8.55
N ILE A 16 12.98 10.65 -8.11
CA ILE A 16 14.10 9.72 -8.30
C ILE A 16 14.29 9.42 -9.79
N ALA A 17 13.20 9.17 -10.53
CA ALA A 17 13.28 8.91 -11.96
C ALA A 17 13.84 10.12 -12.74
N ALA A 18 13.47 11.34 -12.33
CA ALA A 18 14.01 12.56 -12.91
C ALA A 18 15.50 12.74 -12.59
N ALA A 19 15.90 12.54 -11.33
CA ALA A 19 17.29 12.63 -10.91
C ALA A 19 18.20 11.59 -11.60
N ALA A 20 17.67 10.39 -11.87
CA ALA A 20 18.37 9.33 -12.58
C ALA A 20 18.30 9.45 -14.12
N GLY A 21 17.59 10.44 -14.66
CA GLY A 21 17.44 10.62 -16.11
C GLY A 21 16.59 9.56 -16.82
N VAL A 22 15.78 8.79 -16.07
CA VAL A 22 14.92 7.69 -16.58
C VAL A 22 13.43 8.05 -16.55
N GLN A 23 13.11 9.32 -16.37
CA GLN A 23 11.74 9.86 -16.42
C GLN A 23 11.00 9.44 -17.71
N GLY A 24 9.74 9.07 -17.57
CA GLY A 24 8.91 8.59 -18.68
C GLY A 24 9.11 7.11 -19.04
N GLN A 25 10.13 6.44 -18.50
CA GLN A 25 10.30 5.00 -18.70
C GLN A 25 9.49 4.19 -17.68
N VAL A 26 8.71 3.23 -18.19
CA VAL A 26 7.80 2.41 -17.38
C VAL A 26 8.58 1.49 -16.42
N TYR A 27 9.52 0.70 -16.92
CA TYR A 27 10.22 -0.29 -16.11
C TYR A 27 11.06 0.31 -14.97
N PRO A 28 11.85 1.38 -15.19
CA PRO A 28 12.55 2.04 -14.10
C PRO A 28 11.60 2.63 -13.05
N SER A 29 10.48 3.23 -13.48
CA SER A 29 9.49 3.79 -12.55
C SER A 29 8.84 2.71 -11.67
N LEU A 30 8.53 1.55 -12.24
CA LEU A 30 8.01 0.39 -11.50
C LEU A 30 9.05 -0.16 -10.53
N PHE A 31 10.32 -0.27 -10.96
CA PHE A 31 11.41 -0.72 -10.10
C PHE A 31 11.63 0.23 -8.91
N ILE A 32 11.70 1.54 -9.16
CA ILE A 32 11.84 2.56 -8.11
C ILE A 32 10.68 2.46 -7.12
N THR A 33 9.44 2.39 -7.61
CA THR A 33 8.26 2.27 -6.74
C THR A 33 8.30 1.00 -5.90
N THR A 34 8.74 -0.12 -6.48
CA THR A 34 8.91 -1.40 -5.76
C THR A 34 9.93 -1.27 -4.65
N VAL A 35 11.09 -0.65 -4.92
CA VAL A 35 12.13 -0.41 -3.92
C VAL A 35 11.62 0.48 -2.79
N LEU A 36 10.87 1.55 -3.10
CA LEU A 36 10.27 2.43 -2.10
C LEU A 36 9.27 1.67 -1.19
N ILE A 37 8.39 0.85 -1.77
CA ILE A 37 7.45 0.02 -1.01
C ILE A 37 8.21 -1.02 -0.17
N PHE A 38 9.21 -1.68 -0.75
CA PHE A 38 10.06 -2.64 -0.04
C PHE A 38 10.71 -2.02 1.19
N LEU A 39 11.39 -0.87 1.03
CA LEU A 39 12.03 -0.15 2.13
C LEU A 39 11.00 0.30 3.17
N SER A 40 9.83 0.76 2.73
CA SER A 40 8.77 1.19 3.63
C SER A 40 8.25 0.02 4.48
N VAL A 41 7.93 -1.13 3.87
CA VAL A 41 7.48 -2.32 4.60
C VAL A 41 8.59 -2.84 5.53
N LEU A 42 9.85 -2.81 5.09
CA LEU A 42 10.99 -3.18 5.94
C LEU A 42 11.05 -2.30 7.21
N VAL A 43 10.99 -0.99 7.06
CA VAL A 43 11.01 -0.04 8.19
C VAL A 43 9.81 -0.24 9.10
N PHE A 44 8.60 -0.37 8.55
CA PHE A 44 7.39 -0.57 9.35
C PHE A 44 7.37 -1.91 10.08
N ASN A 45 7.95 -2.96 9.50
CA ASN A 45 8.09 -4.25 10.19
C ASN A 45 9.02 -4.13 11.39
N VAL A 46 10.15 -3.42 11.26
CA VAL A 46 11.07 -3.18 12.38
C VAL A 46 10.40 -2.36 13.48
N ILE A 47 9.70 -1.27 13.12
CA ILE A 47 8.95 -0.44 14.09
C ILE A 47 7.85 -1.28 14.75
N GLY A 48 7.10 -2.07 13.97
CA GLY A 48 6.03 -2.92 14.47
C GLY A 48 6.54 -3.95 15.48
N ALA A 49 7.68 -4.59 15.20
CA ALA A 49 8.33 -5.50 16.12
C ALA A 49 8.75 -4.80 17.43
N ALA A 50 9.36 -3.61 17.33
CA ALA A 50 9.73 -2.80 18.50
C ALA A 50 8.52 -2.36 19.35
N MET A 51 7.35 -2.19 18.72
CA MET A 51 6.08 -1.86 19.37
C MET A 51 5.28 -3.09 19.85
N GLY A 52 5.91 -4.27 19.95
CA GLY A 52 5.24 -5.48 20.44
C GLY A 52 4.32 -6.15 19.42
N GLY A 53 4.67 -6.10 18.13
CA GLY A 53 3.92 -6.72 17.05
C GLY A 53 2.82 -5.85 16.47
N ALA A 54 2.95 -4.51 16.54
CA ALA A 54 2.01 -3.59 15.94
C ALA A 54 1.88 -3.83 14.42
N SER A 55 0.65 -3.73 13.91
CA SER A 55 0.33 -3.87 12.50
C SER A 55 -0.29 -2.57 11.98
N PHE A 56 0.13 -2.17 10.78
CA PHE A 56 -0.33 -0.95 10.11
C PHE A 56 -1.14 -1.25 8.85
N ASN A 57 -1.70 -2.47 8.78
CA ASN A 57 -2.53 -2.97 7.70
C ASN A 57 -3.77 -3.68 8.28
N PRO A 58 -4.96 -3.06 8.22
CA PRO A 58 -6.16 -3.64 8.83
C PRO A 58 -6.63 -4.89 8.08
N THR A 59 -6.53 -4.90 6.74
CA THR A 59 -6.86 -6.07 5.92
C THR A 59 -5.93 -7.24 6.25
N GLY A 60 -4.63 -6.99 6.38
CA GLY A 60 -3.66 -8.00 6.81
C GLY A 60 -4.00 -8.54 8.20
N THR A 61 -4.28 -7.66 9.15
CA THR A 61 -4.67 -8.04 10.51
C THR A 61 -5.91 -8.94 10.52
N ALA A 62 -6.93 -8.58 9.74
CA ALA A 62 -8.15 -9.37 9.58
C ALA A 62 -7.90 -10.73 8.91
N SER A 63 -7.07 -10.77 7.86
CA SER A 63 -6.80 -12.01 7.12
C SER A 63 -5.96 -13.00 7.93
N PHE A 64 -4.95 -12.55 8.69
CA PHE A 64 -4.22 -13.42 9.61
C PHE A 64 -5.10 -13.95 10.74
N TYR A 65 -5.98 -13.12 11.30
CA TYR A 65 -6.94 -13.57 12.31
C TYR A 65 -7.90 -14.61 11.74
N ALA A 66 -8.52 -14.34 10.59
CA ALA A 66 -9.47 -15.25 9.95
C ALA A 66 -8.84 -16.60 9.57
N ALA A 67 -7.55 -16.60 9.21
CA ALA A 67 -6.81 -17.81 8.90
C ALA A 67 -6.31 -18.57 10.15
N GLY A 68 -6.58 -18.07 11.37
CA GLY A 68 -6.16 -18.71 12.63
C GLY A 68 -4.68 -18.54 12.95
N LEU A 69 -4.05 -17.50 12.41
CA LEU A 69 -2.59 -17.28 12.46
C LEU A 69 -2.20 -16.09 13.32
N SER A 70 -3.16 -15.27 13.71
CA SER A 70 -2.93 -14.17 14.64
C SER A 70 -3.01 -14.66 16.08
N THR A 71 -2.20 -14.06 16.96
CA THR A 71 -2.35 -14.15 18.41
C THR A 71 -3.40 -13.17 18.95
N ASP A 72 -4.03 -12.37 18.08
CA ASP A 72 -5.07 -11.41 18.46
C ASP A 72 -6.35 -12.12 18.92
N SER A 73 -6.98 -11.58 19.96
CA SER A 73 -8.36 -11.88 20.34
C SER A 73 -9.34 -10.89 19.71
N LEU A 74 -10.64 -11.19 19.73
CA LEU A 74 -11.69 -10.24 19.31
C LEU A 74 -11.59 -8.90 20.06
N ILE A 75 -11.21 -8.94 21.33
CA ILE A 75 -11.00 -7.73 22.15
C ILE A 75 -9.80 -6.94 21.62
N SER A 76 -8.67 -7.59 21.34
CA SER A 76 -7.50 -6.93 20.73
C SER A 76 -7.87 -6.28 19.40
N LEU A 77 -8.60 -7.00 18.55
CA LEU A 77 -9.06 -6.51 17.25
C LEU A 77 -9.98 -5.29 17.38
N SER A 78 -10.90 -5.30 18.35
CA SER A 78 -11.82 -4.18 18.59
C SER A 78 -11.10 -2.88 18.97
N VAL A 79 -9.88 -2.94 19.49
CA VAL A 79 -9.04 -1.76 19.78
C VAL A 79 -8.14 -1.44 18.60
N ARG A 80 -7.55 -2.46 17.97
CA ARG A 80 -6.62 -2.31 16.84
C ARG A 80 -7.27 -1.66 15.62
N PHE A 81 -8.47 -2.09 15.21
CA PHE A 81 -9.09 -1.54 14.00
C PHE A 81 -9.44 -0.05 14.14
N PRO A 82 -10.08 0.42 15.24
CA PRO A 82 -10.27 1.85 15.45
C PRO A 82 -8.96 2.63 15.51
N ALA A 83 -7.92 2.10 16.17
CA ALA A 83 -6.61 2.76 16.23
C ALA A 83 -5.97 2.90 14.85
N GLN A 84 -6.05 1.86 14.01
CA GLN A 84 -5.56 1.89 12.63
C GLN A 84 -6.37 2.87 11.77
N ALA A 85 -7.70 2.91 11.93
CA ALA A 85 -8.57 3.88 11.26
C ALA A 85 -8.23 5.33 11.66
N ALA A 86 -8.07 5.59 12.96
CA ALA A 86 -7.65 6.90 13.46
C ALA A 86 -6.26 7.30 12.92
N GLY A 87 -5.31 6.37 12.91
CA GLY A 87 -3.97 6.58 12.35
C GLY A 87 -3.96 6.79 10.83
N ALA A 88 -4.94 6.24 10.11
CA ALA A 88 -5.17 6.49 8.69
C ALA A 88 -5.73 7.90 8.46
N VAL A 89 -6.77 8.30 9.21
CA VAL A 89 -7.34 9.65 9.17
C VAL A 89 -6.27 10.71 9.50
N GLY A 90 -5.51 10.52 10.57
CA GLY A 90 -4.39 11.40 10.92
C GLY A 90 -3.33 11.46 9.81
N GLY A 91 -3.08 10.33 9.12
CA GLY A 91 -2.22 10.30 7.94
C GLY A 91 -2.74 11.17 6.79
N VAL A 92 -4.03 11.08 6.47
CA VAL A 92 -4.67 11.91 5.44
C VAL A 92 -4.62 13.39 5.79
N LEU A 93 -4.86 13.74 7.06
CA LEU A 93 -4.76 15.14 7.52
C LEU A 93 -3.33 15.67 7.41
N ALA A 94 -2.34 14.87 7.81
CA ALA A 94 -0.93 15.21 7.64
C ALA A 94 -0.55 15.40 6.17
N VAL A 95 -1.09 14.58 5.26
CA VAL A 95 -0.89 14.77 3.81
C VAL A 95 -1.43 16.12 3.34
N LYS A 96 -2.64 16.49 3.76
CA LYS A 96 -3.25 17.77 3.37
C LYS A 96 -2.46 18.98 3.83
N GLU A 97 -1.84 18.88 5.00
CA GLU A 97 -1.11 19.99 5.62
C GLU A 97 0.36 20.07 5.16
N LEU A 98 1.03 18.93 4.99
CA LEU A 98 2.49 18.89 4.79
C LEU A 98 2.92 18.75 3.33
N ILE A 99 2.04 18.33 2.42
CA ILE A 99 2.41 18.21 1.00
C ILE A 99 2.42 19.59 0.33
N PRO A 100 3.54 20.00 -0.29
CA PRO A 100 3.62 21.29 -0.97
C PRO A 100 2.59 21.43 -2.10
N ALA A 101 2.07 22.64 -2.30
CA ALA A 101 1.08 22.96 -3.36
C ALA A 101 1.50 22.46 -4.75
N LYS A 102 2.81 22.51 -5.06
CA LYS A 102 3.37 21.98 -6.32
C LYS A 102 3.04 20.50 -6.56
N TYR A 103 2.93 19.69 -5.51
CA TYR A 103 2.69 18.24 -5.59
C TYR A 103 1.27 17.83 -5.22
N GLN A 104 0.40 18.77 -4.80
CA GLN A 104 -0.97 18.44 -4.40
C GLN A 104 -1.76 17.71 -5.51
N HIS A 105 -1.53 18.05 -6.77
CA HIS A 105 -2.14 17.38 -7.92
C HIS A 105 -1.74 15.90 -8.04
N MET A 106 -0.59 15.50 -7.49
CA MET A 106 -0.13 14.10 -7.46
C MET A 106 -0.72 13.31 -6.28
N VAL A 107 -1.35 13.99 -5.32
CA VAL A 107 -1.85 13.40 -4.08
C VAL A 107 -3.35 13.64 -3.95
N GLY A 108 -4.11 13.16 -4.93
CA GLY A 108 -5.57 13.10 -4.83
C GLY A 108 -6.06 11.71 -4.47
N GLY A 109 -7.23 11.64 -3.83
CA GLY A 109 -7.86 10.38 -3.46
C GLY A 109 -8.24 9.51 -4.68
N PRO A 110 -8.38 8.19 -4.49
CA PRO A 110 -8.84 7.31 -5.55
C PRO A 110 -10.22 7.75 -6.05
N TYR A 111 -10.43 7.71 -7.37
CA TYR A 111 -11.76 7.84 -7.95
C TYR A 111 -12.07 6.59 -8.76
N LEU A 112 -13.35 6.24 -8.78
CA LEU A 112 -13.82 5.12 -9.58
C LEU A 112 -13.84 5.51 -11.06
N LYS A 113 -13.19 4.69 -11.89
CA LYS A 113 -13.32 4.78 -13.35
C LYS A 113 -14.55 4.04 -13.87
N VAL A 114 -15.14 3.21 -13.02
CA VAL A 114 -16.32 2.38 -13.26
C VAL A 114 -17.47 2.80 -12.35
N ASP A 115 -18.66 2.21 -12.53
CA ASP A 115 -19.75 2.42 -11.59
C ASP A 115 -19.40 1.86 -10.19
N LEU A 116 -20.13 2.33 -9.17
CA LEU A 116 -19.88 1.99 -7.77
C LEU A 116 -19.95 0.47 -7.52
N HIS A 117 -20.88 -0.23 -8.16
CA HIS A 117 -21.10 -1.66 -7.93
C HIS A 117 -19.94 -2.47 -8.53
N THR A 118 -19.59 -2.21 -9.79
CA THR A 118 -18.45 -2.85 -10.46
C THR A 118 -17.15 -2.56 -9.72
N GLY A 119 -16.95 -1.33 -9.25
CA GLY A 119 -15.75 -0.96 -8.51
C GLY A 119 -15.67 -1.59 -7.12
N ALA A 120 -16.79 -1.71 -6.41
CA ALA A 120 -16.84 -2.41 -5.13
C ALA A 120 -16.50 -3.91 -5.30
N ILE A 121 -17.01 -4.55 -6.36
CA ILE A 121 -16.65 -5.94 -6.70
C ILE A 121 -15.17 -6.03 -7.06
N ALA A 122 -14.66 -5.14 -7.90
CA ALA A 122 -13.26 -5.14 -8.31
C ALA A 122 -12.32 -4.97 -7.10
N GLU A 123 -12.58 -4.01 -6.23
CA GLU A 123 -11.80 -3.80 -5.00
C GLU A 123 -11.87 -5.02 -4.08
N GLY A 124 -13.05 -5.64 -3.93
CA GLY A 124 -13.22 -6.86 -3.15
C GLY A 124 -12.39 -8.02 -3.70
N VAL A 125 -12.42 -8.24 -5.02
CA VAL A 125 -11.61 -9.28 -5.69
C VAL A 125 -10.12 -8.98 -5.56
N LEU A 126 -9.69 -7.75 -5.82
CA LEU A 126 -8.28 -7.37 -5.68
C LEU A 126 -7.79 -7.56 -4.24
N THR A 127 -8.58 -7.12 -3.26
CA THR A 127 -8.28 -7.25 -1.83
C THR A 127 -8.18 -8.73 -1.41
N PHE A 128 -9.07 -9.58 -1.92
CA PHE A 128 -9.00 -11.01 -1.71
C PHE A 128 -7.72 -11.61 -2.32
N VAL A 129 -7.42 -11.28 -3.57
CA VAL A 129 -6.24 -11.79 -4.30
C VAL A 129 -4.95 -11.39 -3.59
N ILE A 130 -4.78 -10.12 -3.20
CA ILE A 130 -3.57 -9.71 -2.45
C ILE A 130 -3.49 -10.41 -1.11
N SER A 131 -4.60 -10.55 -0.38
CA SER A 131 -4.61 -11.22 0.92
C SER A 131 -4.18 -12.69 0.79
N PHE A 132 -4.68 -13.38 -0.25
CA PHE A 132 -4.29 -14.75 -0.55
C PHE A 132 -2.80 -14.86 -0.92
N ILE A 133 -2.31 -13.96 -1.79
CA ILE A 133 -0.89 -13.92 -2.17
C ILE A 133 0.01 -13.64 -0.95
N VAL A 134 -0.37 -12.69 -0.10
CA VAL A 134 0.36 -12.35 1.13
C VAL A 134 0.47 -13.57 2.05
N LEU A 135 -0.67 -14.25 2.30
CA LEU A 135 -0.67 -15.49 3.06
C LEU A 135 0.23 -16.54 2.39
N PHE A 136 0.08 -16.77 1.09
CA PHE A 136 0.90 -17.72 0.35
C PHE A 136 2.40 -17.44 0.46
N ILE A 137 2.83 -16.18 0.33
CA ILE A 137 4.24 -15.78 0.46
C ILE A 137 4.75 -16.04 1.87
N ILE A 138 3.94 -15.79 2.89
CA ILE A 138 4.37 -15.97 4.29
C ILE A 138 4.52 -17.45 4.63
N PHE A 139 3.63 -18.30 4.13
CA PHE A 139 3.64 -19.74 4.45
C PHE A 139 4.50 -20.59 3.53
N ARG A 140 4.47 -20.30 2.23
CA ARG A 140 5.11 -21.10 1.18
C ARG A 140 6.23 -20.36 0.46
N GLY A 141 6.49 -19.11 0.84
CA GLY A 141 7.57 -18.33 0.27
C GLY A 141 8.96 -18.70 0.78
N PRO A 142 9.98 -17.92 0.39
CA PRO A 142 11.37 -18.19 0.69
C PRO A 142 11.64 -18.17 2.20
N ARG A 143 12.67 -18.90 2.66
CA ARG A 143 13.11 -18.82 4.07
C ARG A 143 13.73 -17.47 4.45
N ASN A 144 14.23 -16.72 3.47
CA ASN A 144 14.83 -15.41 3.70
C ASN A 144 13.73 -14.33 3.84
N GLU A 145 13.64 -13.70 5.01
CA GLU A 145 12.68 -12.64 5.31
C GLU A 145 12.80 -11.43 4.38
N LEU A 146 14.01 -11.05 3.96
CA LEU A 146 14.19 -9.96 2.98
C LEU A 146 13.56 -10.31 1.63
N LEU A 147 13.71 -11.56 1.18
CA LEU A 147 13.09 -12.01 -0.06
C LEU A 147 11.56 -12.09 0.08
N LYS A 148 11.02 -12.45 1.25
CA LYS A 148 9.57 -12.39 1.48
C LYS A 148 9.06 -10.95 1.36
N ILE A 149 9.70 -9.98 2.02
CA ILE A 149 9.31 -8.56 1.95
C ILE A 149 9.43 -8.05 0.51
N TRP A 150 10.46 -8.47 -0.23
CA TRP A 150 10.61 -8.15 -1.65
C TRP A 150 9.45 -8.69 -2.49
N LEU A 151 9.06 -9.95 -2.29
CA LEU A 151 7.91 -10.55 -2.98
C LEU A 151 6.60 -9.85 -2.62
N LEU A 152 6.39 -9.48 -1.36
CA LEU A 152 5.23 -8.70 -0.92
C LEU A 152 5.16 -7.34 -1.61
N ALA A 153 6.29 -6.64 -1.74
CA ALA A 153 6.37 -5.37 -2.47
C ALA A 153 6.05 -5.54 -3.96
N MET A 154 6.63 -6.55 -4.61
CA MET A 154 6.35 -6.88 -6.02
C MET A 154 4.87 -7.20 -6.24
N SER A 155 4.26 -8.02 -5.40
CA SER A 155 2.84 -8.35 -5.50
C SER A 155 1.94 -7.12 -5.29
N THR A 156 2.33 -6.23 -4.38
CA THR A 156 1.61 -4.96 -4.15
C THR A 156 1.67 -4.08 -5.40
N VAL A 157 2.85 -3.89 -6.00
CA VAL A 157 2.99 -3.09 -7.23
C VAL A 157 2.21 -3.73 -8.38
N ALA A 158 2.30 -5.05 -8.55
CA ALA A 158 1.55 -5.76 -9.58
C ALA A 158 0.04 -5.51 -9.45
N LEU A 159 -0.51 -5.63 -8.24
CA LEU A 159 -1.93 -5.36 -8.02
C LEU A 159 -2.30 -3.88 -8.16
N ILE A 160 -1.44 -2.94 -7.75
CA ILE A 160 -1.68 -1.50 -7.99
C ILE A 160 -1.78 -1.23 -9.49
N VAL A 161 -0.85 -1.79 -10.29
CA VAL A 161 -0.86 -1.64 -11.75
C VAL A 161 -2.11 -2.26 -12.36
N THR A 162 -2.47 -3.49 -11.98
CA THR A 162 -3.69 -4.16 -12.47
C THR A 162 -4.97 -3.40 -12.04
N GLY A 163 -5.04 -2.99 -10.78
CA GLY A 163 -6.19 -2.29 -10.19
C GLY A 163 -6.40 -0.88 -10.74
N SER A 164 -5.35 -0.25 -11.25
CA SER A 164 -5.41 1.09 -11.86
C SER A 164 -6.41 1.20 -13.02
N THR A 165 -6.79 0.07 -13.62
CA THR A 165 -7.79 -0.01 -14.70
C THR A 165 -9.22 0.20 -14.19
N PHE A 166 -9.52 -0.24 -12.96
CA PHE A 166 -10.84 -0.13 -12.32
C PHE A 166 -10.92 1.09 -11.38
N ILE A 167 -9.83 1.38 -10.69
CA ILE A 167 -9.72 2.44 -9.69
C ILE A 167 -8.62 3.39 -10.13
N GLY A 168 -8.99 4.60 -10.53
CA GLY A 168 -8.06 5.56 -11.08
C GLY A 168 -7.24 6.25 -10.00
N PRO A 169 -5.92 6.48 -10.20
CA PRO A 169 -5.26 7.60 -9.53
C PRO A 169 -5.91 8.87 -10.04
N SER A 170 -6.29 9.77 -9.12
CA SER A 170 -6.81 11.16 -9.28
C SER A 170 -6.19 12.00 -10.40
N HIS A 171 -6.29 11.60 -11.67
CA HIS A 171 -6.04 12.40 -12.84
C HIS A 171 -7.06 12.12 -13.94
N LYS A 172 -7.79 13.17 -14.32
CA LYS A 172 -8.37 13.26 -15.66
C LYS A 172 -7.27 12.96 -16.67
N ARG A 173 -7.62 12.08 -17.61
CA ARG A 173 -6.86 11.73 -18.81
C ARG A 173 -6.43 13.02 -19.55
N THR A 174 -5.23 13.52 -19.30
CA THR A 174 -4.47 14.28 -20.30
C THR A 174 -3.49 13.31 -20.93
N GLY A 175 -3.63 13.13 -22.24
CA GLY A 175 -2.97 12.08 -23.00
C GLY A 175 -1.45 12.11 -22.88
N TRP A 176 -0.91 10.92 -22.66
CA TRP A 176 0.31 10.42 -23.26
C TRP A 176 -0.02 9.02 -23.77
#